data_AF-A0A8S9PQJ0-F1
#
_entry.id   AF-A0A8S9PQJ0-F1
#
_cell.length_a   1.000
_cell.length_b   1.000
_cell.length_c   1.000
_cell.angle_alpha   90.00
_cell.angle_beta   90.00
_cell.angle_gamma   90.00
#
_symmetry.space_group_name_H-M   'P 1'
#
loop_
_entity.id
_entity.type
_entity.pdbx_description
1 polymer ?
#
loop_
_entity_poly.entity_id
_entity_poly.type
_entity_poly.pdbx_seq_one_letter_code
_entity_poly.pdbx_strand_id
1 'polypeptide(L)'
;MFFRVLKLYPKGFSRADGKWLSVFLFLADSHAPKADEKIFMQGHVRLLDPLGSNHYWARQLYDWHIESNTGWGWDQFLSLDELRKVYLDKEDALNIEIEFEVVSATKYFPII
;
A
#
# COMPACT_ATOMS: atom_id res chain seq x y z
N MET A 1 15.91 7.94 -5.55
CA MET A 1 14.99 6.80 -5.40
C MET A 1 14.30 6.96 -4.05
N PHE A 2 12.98 6.84 -3.98
CA PHE A 2 12.27 6.90 -2.71
C PHE A 2 12.00 5.48 -2.20
N PHE A 3 12.33 5.18 -0.94
CA PHE A 3 12.06 3.86 -0.37
C PHE A 3 10.64 3.78 0.19
N ARG A 4 10.02 2.61 0.05
CA ARG A 4 8.66 2.32 0.51
C ARG A 4 8.65 1.09 1.38
N VAL A 5 7.67 1.05 2.28
CA VAL A 5 7.40 -0.09 3.16
C VAL A 5 5.97 -0.55 2.89
N LEU A 6 5.84 -1.77 2.40
CA LEU A 6 4.55 -2.46 2.32
C LEU A 6 4.24 -3.07 3.69
N LYS A 7 3.09 -2.73 4.26
CA LYS A 7 2.58 -3.35 5.48
C LYS A 7 1.33 -4.16 5.15
N LEU A 8 1.37 -5.43 5.54
CA LEU A 8 0.26 -6.37 5.43
C LEU A 8 -0.30 -6.65 6.82
N TYR A 9 -1.62 -6.62 6.95
CA TYR A 9 -2.33 -7.02 8.16
C TYR A 9 -3.27 -8.19 7.81
N PRO A 10 -2.84 -9.45 8.03
CA PRO A 10 -3.56 -10.64 7.59
C PRO A 10 -4.95 -10.83 8.22
N LYS A 11 -5.24 -10.14 9.32
CA LYS A 11 -6.55 -10.17 10.01
C LYS A 11 -7.17 -8.77 10.09
N GLY A 12 -6.78 -7.90 9.17
CA GLY A 12 -7.32 -6.57 9.11
C GLY A 12 -6.58 -5.58 10.00
N PHE A 13 -6.77 -4.29 9.71
CA PHE A 13 -6.26 -3.17 10.47
C PHE A 13 -7.40 -2.34 11.05
N SER A 14 -7.23 -1.85 12.29
CA SER A 14 -8.17 -0.95 12.97
C SER A 14 -9.61 -1.51 13.05
N ARG A 15 -10.53 -1.02 12.20
CA ARG A 15 -11.95 -1.36 12.22
C ARG A 15 -12.32 -2.61 11.41
N ALA A 16 -11.35 -3.20 10.71
CA ALA A 16 -11.58 -4.47 10.02
C ALA A 16 -11.86 -5.57 11.05
N ASP A 17 -12.99 -6.25 10.91
CA ASP A 17 -13.56 -7.21 11.87
C ASP A 17 -12.89 -8.60 11.86
N GLY A 18 -11.61 -8.67 11.49
CA GLY A 18 -10.88 -9.94 11.36
C GLY A 18 -11.16 -10.71 10.08
N LYS A 19 -12.03 -10.21 9.19
CA LYS A 19 -12.46 -10.90 7.96
C LYS A 19 -11.81 -10.39 6.68
N TRP A 20 -10.95 -9.39 6.79
CA TRP A 20 -10.34 -8.72 5.65
C TRP A 20 -8.83 -8.75 5.77
N LEU A 21 -8.14 -8.95 4.65
CA LEU A 21 -6.76 -8.54 4.50
C LEU A 21 -6.73 -7.01 4.41
N SER A 22 -5.83 -6.37 5.15
CA SER A 22 -5.52 -4.95 4.92
C SER A 22 -4.12 -4.79 4.35
N VAL A 23 -3.97 -3.84 3.44
CA VAL A 23 -2.72 -3.57 2.72
C VAL A 23 -2.47 -2.07 2.75
N PHE A 24 -1.27 -1.66 3.17
CA PHE A 24 -0.89 -0.26 3.22
C PHE A 24 0.52 -0.05 2.69
N LEU A 25 0.69 1.04 1.94
CA LEU A 25 1.98 1.49 1.41
C LEU A 25 2.42 2.75 2.14
N PHE A 26 3.56 2.68 2.80
CA PHE A 26 4.16 3.80 3.54
C PHE A 26 5.44 4.28 2.85
N LEU A 27 5.76 5.55 3.02
CA LEU A 27 7.13 6.03 2.85
C LEU A 27 8.01 5.39 3.93
N ALA A 28 9.23 4.99 3.57
CA ALA A 28 10.21 4.63 4.59
C ALA A 28 10.51 5.85 5.47
N ASP A 29 10.77 5.65 6.76
CA ASP A 29 10.98 6.74 7.73
C ASP A 29 12.09 7.71 7.30
N SER A 30 13.14 7.20 6.65
CA SER A 30 14.24 8.01 6.08
C SER A 30 13.82 8.96 4.96
N HIS A 31 12.60 8.82 4.45
CA HIS A 31 12.04 9.57 3.33
C HIS A 31 10.69 10.21 3.70
N ALA A 32 10.32 10.21 4.99
CA ALA A 32 9.16 10.94 5.46
C ALA A 32 9.37 12.46 5.20
N PRO A 33 8.36 13.17 4.66
CA PRO A 33 8.42 14.61 4.50
C PRO A 33 8.58 15.27 5.86
N LYS A 34 9.38 16.34 5.92
CA LYS A 34 9.44 17.19 7.11
C LYS A 34 8.22 18.12 7.16
N ALA A 35 8.10 18.89 8.24
CA ALA A 35 7.15 19.99 8.34
C ALA A 35 7.18 20.84 7.04
N ASP A 36 5.98 21.13 6.51
CA ASP A 36 5.73 21.86 5.26
C ASP A 36 6.18 21.19 3.93
N GLU A 37 6.76 19.99 3.99
CA GLU A 37 7.02 19.15 2.82
C GLU A 37 5.85 18.19 2.55
N LYS A 38 5.58 17.91 1.28
CA LYS A 38 4.58 16.94 0.86
C LYS A 38 5.05 16.18 -0.36
N ILE A 39 4.70 14.90 -0.46
CA ILE A 39 5.01 14.05 -1.62
C ILE A 39 3.69 13.49 -2.15
N PHE A 40 3.36 13.84 -3.39
CA PHE A 40 2.22 13.23 -4.08
C PHE A 40 2.67 11.97 -4.82
N MET A 41 1.96 10.89 -4.58
CA MET A 41 2.20 9.60 -5.21
C MET A 41 0.95 9.06 -5.85
N GLN A 42 1.18 8.25 -6.89
CA GLN A 42 0.16 7.35 -7.40
C GLN A 42 0.73 5.95 -7.62
N GLY A 43 -0.15 4.96 -7.69
CA GLY A 43 0.26 3.60 -7.94
C GLY A 43 -0.89 2.62 -8.10
N HIS A 44 -0.50 1.41 -8.46
CA HIS A 44 -1.36 0.25 -8.61
C HIS A 44 -0.85 -0.88 -7.73
N VAL A 45 -1.78 -1.58 -7.12
CA VAL A 45 -1.50 -2.77 -6.31
C VAL A 45 -2.32 -3.91 -6.89
N ARG A 46 -1.70 -5.08 -7.04
CA ARG A 46 -2.42 -6.29 -7.44
C ARG A 46 -2.01 -7.50 -6.63
N LEU A 47 -2.96 -8.38 -6.35
CA LEU A 47 -2.67 -9.74 -5.89
C LEU A 47 -2.58 -10.66 -7.09
N LEU A 48 -1.52 -11.46 -7.11
CA LEU A 48 -1.33 -12.42 -8.18
C LEU A 48 -2.14 -13.68 -7.90
N ASP A 49 -3.08 -14.00 -8.78
CA ASP A 49 -3.60 -15.35 -8.91
C ASP A 49 -2.46 -16.31 -9.27
N PRO A 50 -2.17 -17.33 -8.42
CA PRO A 50 -1.13 -18.33 -8.68
C PRO A 50 -1.35 -19.14 -9.97
N LEU A 51 -2.60 -19.24 -10.45
CA LEU A 51 -2.94 -19.89 -11.71
C LEU A 51 -2.80 -18.95 -12.92
N GLY A 52 -2.47 -17.67 -12.69
CA GLY A 52 -2.24 -16.65 -13.71
C GLY A 52 -3.49 -16.20 -14.47
N SER A 53 -4.68 -16.64 -14.05
CA SER A 53 -5.91 -16.46 -14.80
C SER A 53 -6.61 -15.14 -14.49
N ASN A 54 -6.53 -14.66 -13.24
CA ASN A 54 -7.25 -13.46 -12.83
C ASN A 54 -6.64 -12.74 -11.62
N HIS A 55 -5.70 -11.82 -11.87
CA HIS A 55 -5.13 -10.97 -10.83
C HIS A 55 -6.19 -10.00 -10.24
N TYR A 56 -6.22 -9.87 -8.92
CA TYR A 56 -7.07 -8.87 -8.26
C TYR A 56 -6.38 -7.51 -8.30
N TRP A 57 -7.02 -6.50 -8.88
CA TRP A 57 -6.52 -5.13 -8.90
C TRP A 57 -7.20 -4.30 -7.81
N ALA A 58 -6.39 -3.65 -6.99
CA ALA A 58 -6.88 -2.68 -6.04
C ALA A 58 -7.47 -1.47 -6.76
N ARG A 59 -8.33 -0.73 -6.04
CA ARG A 59 -8.63 0.65 -6.45
C ARG A 59 -7.32 1.43 -6.56
N GLN A 60 -7.23 2.35 -7.52
CA GLN A 60 -6.04 3.17 -7.72
C GLN A 60 -5.61 3.89 -6.43
N LEU A 61 -4.32 3.82 -6.14
CA LEU A 61 -3.71 4.53 -5.03
C LEU A 61 -3.28 5.91 -5.53
N TYR A 62 -3.74 6.97 -4.87
CA TYR A 62 -3.24 8.32 -5.05
C TYR A 62 -3.37 9.05 -3.72
N ASP A 63 -2.27 9.59 -3.19
CA ASP A 63 -2.33 10.36 -1.94
C ASP A 63 -1.15 11.32 -1.77
N TRP A 64 -1.39 12.34 -0.95
CA TRP A 64 -0.37 13.24 -0.43
C TRP A 64 0.19 12.69 0.87
N HIS A 65 1.45 12.29 0.84
CA HIS A 65 2.19 11.94 2.03
C HIS A 65 2.74 13.20 2.68
N ILE A 66 2.54 13.33 3.98
CA ILE A 66 2.98 14.45 4.83
C ILE A 66 3.63 13.88 6.10
N GLU A 67 4.26 14.73 6.92
CA GLU A 67 4.92 14.31 8.16
C GLU A 67 4.01 13.46 9.06
N SER A 68 2.75 13.88 9.27
CA SER A 68 1.79 13.18 10.13
C SER A 68 1.06 12.00 9.46
N ASN A 69 1.21 11.83 8.15
CA ASN A 69 0.58 10.75 7.40
C ASN A 69 1.51 10.27 6.28
N THR A 70 2.32 9.27 6.61
CA THR A 70 3.34 8.77 5.70
C THR A 70 2.85 7.63 4.81
N GLY A 71 1.58 7.25 4.85
CA GLY A 71 1.10 6.13 4.04
C GLY A 71 -0.39 6.12 3.78
N TRP A 72 -0.78 5.33 2.78
CA TRP A 72 -2.17 5.10 2.41
C TRP A 72 -2.39 3.63 2.06
N GLY A 73 -3.64 3.19 2.11
CA GLY A 73 -3.98 1.80 1.84
C GLY A 73 -5.46 1.52 2.01
N TRP A 74 -5.77 0.25 2.21
CA TRP A 74 -7.14 -0.25 2.34
C TRP A 74 -7.23 -1.12 3.58
N ASP A 75 -8.09 -0.72 4.51
CA ASP A 75 -8.46 -1.49 5.69
C ASP A 75 -9.26 -2.74 5.30
N GLN A 76 -10.06 -2.67 4.24
CA GLN A 76 -10.78 -3.82 3.67
C GLN A 76 -10.34 -4.06 2.24
N PHE A 77 -9.11 -4.55 2.06
CA PHE A 77 -8.51 -4.77 0.73
C PHE A 77 -9.15 -5.94 -0.01
N LEU A 78 -9.15 -7.12 0.63
CA LEU A 78 -9.73 -8.35 0.08
C LEU A 78 -10.30 -9.18 1.24
N SER A 79 -11.44 -9.82 1.05
CA SER A 79 -11.97 -10.73 2.06
C SER A 79 -11.04 -11.93 2.25
N LEU A 80 -10.92 -12.44 3.48
CA LEU A 80 -10.09 -13.61 3.76
C LEU A 80 -10.65 -14.89 3.15
N ASP A 81 -11.97 -14.95 2.93
CA ASP A 81 -12.62 -16.09 2.28
C ASP A 81 -12.23 -16.17 0.79
N GLU A 82 -12.20 -15.02 0.11
CA GLU A 82 -11.74 -14.95 -1.28
C GLU A 82 -10.22 -15.17 -1.40
N LEU A 83 -9.43 -14.57 -0.49
CA LEU A 83 -7.99 -14.76 -0.42
C LEU A 83 -7.62 -16.25 -0.37
N ARG A 84 -8.21 -17.00 0.57
CA ARG A 84 -7.94 -18.44 0.77
C ARG A 84 -8.41 -19.29 -0.41
N LYS A 85 -9.43 -18.85 -1.12
CA LYS A 85 -10.01 -19.60 -2.23
C LYS A 85 -9.23 -19.43 -3.53
N VAL A 86 -8.67 -18.25 -3.76
CA VAL A 86 -8.18 -17.86 -5.09
C VAL A 86 -6.70 -17.45 -5.11
N TYR A 87 -6.22 -16.77 -4.07
CA TYR A 87 -4.96 -16.01 -4.14
C TYR A 87 -3.81 -16.57 -3.31
N LEU A 88 -4.03 -17.68 -2.61
CA LEU A 88 -2.96 -18.46 -1.97
C LEU A 88 -2.54 -19.60 -2.91
N ASP A 89 -1.23 -19.81 -3.04
CA ASP A 89 -0.70 -20.93 -3.80
C ASP A 89 -0.73 -22.24 -3.00
N LYS A 90 -0.14 -23.30 -3.56
CA LYS A 90 -0.13 -24.65 -2.94
C LYS A 90 0.64 -24.72 -1.62
N GLU A 91 1.46 -23.71 -1.31
CA GLU A 91 2.25 -23.58 -0.10
C GLU A 91 1.65 -22.52 0.86
N ASP A 92 0.40 -22.10 0.61
CA ASP A 92 -0.28 -21.01 1.31
C ASP A 92 0.46 -19.65 1.21
N ALA A 93 1.27 -19.45 0.16
CA ALA A 93 1.98 -18.20 -0.06
C ALA A 93 1.12 -17.20 -0.85
N LEU A 94 1.23 -15.91 -0.46
CA LEU A 94 0.56 -14.79 -1.10
C LEU A 94 1.57 -13.97 -1.90
N ASN A 95 1.28 -13.75 -3.19
CA ASN A 95 2.07 -12.87 -4.04
C ASN A 95 1.35 -11.55 -4.29
N ILE A 96 2.02 -10.45 -3.98
CA ILE A 96 1.52 -9.08 -4.15
C ILE A 96 2.53 -8.26 -4.94
N GLU A 97 2.04 -7.53 -5.94
CA GLU A 97 2.84 -6.62 -6.73
C GLU A 97 2.34 -5.19 -6.59
N ILE A 98 3.30 -4.27 -6.60
CA ILE A 98 3.05 -2.84 -6.44
C ILE A 98 3.90 -2.10 -7.45
N GLU A 99 3.23 -1.28 -8.24
CA GLU A 99 3.85 -0.28 -9.10
C GLU A 99 3.46 1.10 -8.59
N PHE A 100 4.43 1.99 -8.43
CA PHE A 100 4.16 3.34 -7.94
C PHE A 100 5.12 4.35 -8.54
N GLU A 101 4.69 5.61 -8.53
CA GLU A 101 5.52 6.73 -8.92
C GLU A 101 5.30 7.93 -8.00
N VAL A 102 6.33 8.78 -7.91
CA VAL A 102 6.22 10.10 -7.30
C VAL A 102 5.87 11.08 -8.38
N VAL A 103 4.68 11.65 -8.28
CA VAL A 103 4.15 12.59 -9.26
C VAL A 103 4.64 14.00 -8.96
N SER A 104 4.71 14.39 -7.69
CA SER A 104 5.28 15.69 -7.28
C SER A 104 5.80 15.65 -5.85
N ALA A 105 6.70 16.58 -5.53
CA ALA A 105 7.19 16.78 -4.17
C ALA A 105 7.47 18.26 -3.92
N THR A 106 7.09 18.75 -2.74
CA THR A 106 7.50 20.08 -2.25
C THR A 106 8.70 19.92 -1.33
N LYS A 107 9.61 20.90 -1.39
CA LYS A 107 10.75 21.01 -0.48
C LYS A 107 10.68 22.35 0.22
N TYR A 108 10.87 22.33 1.53
CA TYR A 108 10.94 23.55 2.32
C TYR A 108 12.40 23.99 2.46
N PHE A 109 12.67 25.25 2.13
CA PHE A 109 13.97 25.89 2.34
C PHE A 109 13.75 27.13 3.21
N PRO A 110 14.19 27.13 4.48
CA PRO A 110 14.10 28.32 5.32
C PRO A 110 14.96 29.43 4.72
N ILE A 111 14.47 30.67 4.76
CA ILE A 111 15.28 31.84 4.44
C ILE A 111 16.19 32.06 5.66
N ILE A 112 17.50 31.91 5.45
CA ILE A 112 18.55 32.16 6.45
C ILE A 112 18.90 33.65 6.44
#